data_AF-A0A9E0HKC8-F1
#
_entry.id   AF-A0A9E0HKC8-F1
#
_cell.length_a   1.000
_cell.length_b   1.000
_cell.length_c   1.000
_cell.angle_alpha   90.00
_cell.angle_beta   90.00
_cell.angle_gamma   90.00
#
_symmetry.space_group_name_H-M   'P 1'
#
loop_
_entity.id
_entity.type
_entity.pdbx_description
1 polymer ?
#
loop_
_entity_poly.entity_id
_entity_poly.type
_entity_poly.pdbx_seq_one_letter_code
_entity_poly.pdbx_strand_id
1 'polypeptide(L)'
;MLLAVAVACVASAQQTAFQVQVLDSADRAPIADVAIANKDGVRWITDAQGMAVVTGSSSMLFHFSHTSYRPRELRMAGLDPSQVHVVLLVPGDLLLPAITVGRAAPEEVFRRADLHAADLLVNDAGLWVLAYEHPRMVRAEGDAGKENLRDVRLVLLDTLFHEVASCAVPEEVLGLRTDLRNEALIEGTLHAFSVARTADGIALQPFTLEELHNSVLPWTDSIPGKVVGSNANADYPALDHVAYDPVRDILQRICTVVD
;
A
#
# COMPACT_ATOMS: atom_id res chain seq x y z
N MET A 1 55.50 -38.72 58.71
CA MET A 1 54.50 -38.52 57.63
C MET A 1 53.14 -38.93 58.17
N LEU A 2 52.24 -37.97 58.38
CA LEU A 2 50.84 -38.21 58.75
C LEU A 2 50.00 -37.39 57.79
N LEU A 3 49.29 -38.07 56.90
CA LEU A 3 48.46 -37.48 55.86
C LEU A 3 47.06 -37.26 56.45
N ALA A 4 46.68 -36.00 56.66
CA ALA A 4 45.32 -35.64 57.03
C ALA A 4 44.46 -35.59 55.75
N VAL A 5 43.51 -36.52 55.62
CA VAL A 5 42.48 -36.49 54.58
C VAL A 5 41.39 -35.52 55.02
N ALA A 6 41.35 -34.35 54.40
CA ALA A 6 40.23 -33.42 54.54
C ALA A 6 39.08 -33.92 53.65
N VAL A 7 38.01 -34.39 54.28
CA VAL A 7 36.73 -34.69 53.63
C VAL A 7 36.09 -33.35 53.25
N ALA A 8 36.05 -33.05 51.96
CA ALA A 8 35.33 -31.90 51.44
C ALA A 8 33.83 -32.16 51.56
N CYS A 9 33.16 -31.43 52.46
CA CYS A 9 31.71 -31.30 52.45
C CYS A 9 31.29 -30.69 51.10
N VAL A 10 30.69 -31.50 50.23
CA VAL A 10 30.00 -31.01 49.04
C VAL A 10 28.69 -30.38 49.51
N ALA A 11 28.65 -29.06 49.56
CA ALA A 11 27.40 -28.32 49.72
C ALA A 11 26.55 -28.56 48.46
N SER A 12 25.64 -29.53 48.50
CA SER A 12 24.60 -29.63 47.49
C SER A 12 23.69 -28.41 47.64
N ALA A 13 23.66 -27.56 46.61
CA ALA A 13 22.63 -26.53 46.51
C ALA A 13 21.29 -27.26 46.39
N GLN A 14 20.54 -27.31 47.50
CA GLN A 14 19.25 -27.98 47.54
C GLN A 14 18.30 -27.25 46.59
N GLN A 15 17.98 -27.89 45.46
CA GLN A 15 16.98 -27.40 44.52
C GLN A 15 15.62 -27.78 45.05
N THR A 16 14.77 -26.79 45.24
CA THR A 16 13.42 -26.97 45.74
C THR A 16 12.44 -26.69 44.60
N ALA A 17 11.40 -27.52 44.50
CA ALA A 17 10.30 -27.29 43.57
C ALA A 17 9.27 -26.39 44.24
N PHE A 18 8.82 -25.36 43.53
CA PHE A 18 7.76 -24.44 43.94
C PHE A 18 6.63 -24.51 42.93
N GLN A 19 5.40 -24.62 43.43
CA GLN A 19 4.22 -24.48 42.58
C GLN A 19 3.88 -22.99 42.47
N VAL A 20 3.79 -22.48 41.25
CA VAL A 20 3.41 -21.08 40.98
C VAL A 20 2.15 -21.03 40.15
N GLN A 21 1.32 -20.03 40.40
CA GLN A 21 0.17 -19.68 39.59
C GLN A 21 0.30 -18.23 39.13
N VAL A 22 0.30 -18.02 37.81
CA VAL A 22 0.40 -16.68 37.23
C VAL A 22 -0.98 -16.21 36.80
N LEU A 23 -1.40 -15.07 37.35
CA LEU A 23 -2.71 -14.48 37.12
C LEU A 23 -2.59 -13.02 36.63
N ASP A 24 -3.61 -12.54 35.93
CA ASP A 24 -3.76 -11.13 35.62
C ASP A 24 -4.05 -10.34 36.90
N SER A 25 -3.36 -9.23 37.08
CA SER A 25 -3.55 -8.34 38.23
C SER A 25 -4.95 -7.72 38.33
N ALA A 26 -5.64 -7.52 37.20
CA ALA A 26 -6.91 -6.82 37.09
C ALA A 26 -8.11 -7.72 37.42
N ASP A 27 -8.25 -8.85 36.72
CA ASP A 27 -9.42 -9.74 36.82
C ASP A 27 -9.11 -11.09 37.49
N ARG A 28 -7.84 -11.35 37.83
CA ARG A 28 -7.36 -12.62 38.41
C ARG A 28 -7.55 -13.83 37.51
N ALA A 29 -7.74 -13.62 36.21
CA ALA A 29 -7.77 -14.72 35.24
C ALA A 29 -6.39 -15.39 35.15
N PRO A 30 -6.33 -16.72 34.96
CA PRO A 30 -5.07 -17.42 34.74
C PRO A 30 -4.43 -17.02 33.41
N ILE A 31 -3.11 -16.85 33.41
CA ILE A 31 -2.33 -16.50 32.22
C ILE A 31 -1.50 -17.70 31.77
N ALA A 32 -1.86 -18.25 30.61
CA ALA A 32 -1.11 -19.31 29.95
C ALA A 32 0.15 -18.77 29.27
N ASP A 33 1.08 -19.67 28.93
CA ASP A 33 2.25 -19.38 28.10
C ASP A 33 3.19 -18.29 28.66
N VAL A 34 3.16 -18.06 29.97
CA VAL A 34 4.10 -17.15 30.64
C VAL A 34 5.46 -17.84 30.71
N ALA A 35 6.44 -17.26 30.03
CA ALA A 35 7.82 -17.74 30.10
C ALA A 35 8.43 -17.37 31.45
N ILE A 36 8.96 -18.38 32.15
CA ILE A 36 9.65 -18.24 33.42
C ILE A 36 11.12 -18.59 33.21
N ALA A 37 11.97 -17.59 33.41
CA ALA A 37 13.40 -17.69 33.23
C ALA A 37 14.14 -17.51 34.55
N ASN A 38 15.35 -18.06 34.60
CA ASN A 38 16.37 -17.67 35.56
C ASN A 38 17.58 -17.12 34.80
N LYS A 39 18.71 -16.93 35.47
CA LYS A 39 19.96 -16.44 34.87
C LYS A 39 20.46 -17.27 33.66
N ASP A 40 20.01 -18.52 33.52
CA ASP A 40 20.42 -19.42 32.43
C ASP A 40 19.43 -19.40 31.25
N GLY A 41 18.38 -18.58 31.32
CA GLY A 41 17.33 -18.47 30.29
C GLY A 41 15.99 -19.07 30.70
N VAL A 42 15.06 -19.15 29.74
CA VAL A 42 13.71 -19.68 29.94
C VAL A 42 13.78 -21.19 30.18
N ARG A 43 13.18 -21.65 31.28
CA ARG A 43 13.16 -23.08 31.63
C ARG A 43 11.76 -23.63 31.88
N TRP A 44 10.78 -22.77 32.18
CA TRP A 44 9.41 -23.17 32.45
C TRP A 44 8.42 -22.26 31.74
N ILE A 45 7.24 -22.80 31.47
CA ILE A 45 6.13 -22.11 30.82
C ILE A 45 4.86 -22.48 31.58
N THR A 46 3.96 -21.54 31.82
CA THR A 46 2.67 -21.83 32.47
C THR A 46 1.71 -22.55 31.54
N ASP A 47 0.90 -23.45 32.11
CA ASP A 47 -0.17 -24.14 31.40
C ASP A 47 -1.43 -23.27 31.21
N ALA A 48 -2.49 -23.86 30.64
CA ALA A 48 -3.78 -23.19 30.42
C ALA A 48 -4.47 -22.69 31.70
N GLN A 49 -4.07 -23.18 32.87
CA GLN A 49 -4.57 -22.75 34.18
C GLN A 49 -3.62 -21.74 34.85
N GLY A 50 -2.60 -21.27 34.11
CA GLY A 50 -1.57 -20.37 34.60
C GLY A 50 -0.59 -21.02 35.57
N MET A 51 -0.55 -22.35 35.64
CA MET A 51 0.24 -23.10 36.61
C MET A 51 1.60 -23.49 36.03
N ALA A 52 2.63 -23.45 36.87
CA ALA A 52 3.92 -24.07 36.58
C ALA A 52 4.57 -24.61 37.86
N VAL A 53 5.44 -25.61 37.70
CA VAL A 53 6.33 -26.08 38.77
C VAL A 53 7.75 -25.66 38.44
N VAL A 54 8.27 -24.70 39.20
CA VAL A 54 9.61 -24.14 38.99
C VAL A 54 10.58 -24.75 39.98
N THR A 55 11.79 -25.08 39.53
CA THR A 55 12.83 -25.63 40.39
C THR A 55 13.99 -24.65 40.55
N GLY A 56 14.38 -24.36 41.78
CA GLY A 56 15.49 -23.45 42.04
C GLY A 56 15.84 -23.36 43.51
N SER A 57 16.85 -22.55 43.82
CA SER A 57 17.18 -22.20 45.20
C SER A 57 16.30 -21.03 45.67
N SER A 58 16.12 -20.92 46.98
CA SER A 58 15.40 -19.78 47.60
C SER A 58 16.03 -18.42 47.28
N SER A 59 17.32 -18.37 46.92
CA SER A 59 18.04 -17.17 46.51
C SER A 59 17.93 -16.84 45.02
N MET A 60 17.35 -17.72 44.20
CA MET A 60 17.26 -17.54 42.76
C MET A 60 16.23 -16.46 42.40
N LEU A 61 16.59 -15.59 41.46
CA LEU A 61 15.69 -14.62 40.86
C LEU A 61 15.02 -15.27 39.65
N PHE A 62 13.69 -15.26 39.64
CA PHE A 62 12.86 -15.71 38.54
C PHE A 62 12.31 -14.50 37.79
N HIS A 63 12.37 -14.56 36.47
CA HIS A 63 11.86 -13.55 35.57
C HIS A 63 10.65 -14.11 34.82
N PHE A 64 9.49 -13.45 34.96
CA PHE A 64 8.23 -13.83 34.35
C PHE A 64 7.93 -12.85 33.22
N SER A 65 7.78 -13.37 31.99
CA SER A 65 7.56 -12.57 30.79
C SER A 65 6.46 -13.14 29.91
N HIS A 66 5.58 -12.27 29.41
CA HIS A 66 4.54 -12.59 28.45
C HIS A 66 4.33 -11.36 27.52
N THR A 67 3.97 -11.58 26.25
CA THR A 67 3.88 -10.51 25.23
C THR A 67 2.92 -9.38 25.60
N SER A 68 1.79 -9.72 26.22
CA SER A 68 0.75 -8.75 26.64
C SER A 68 0.94 -8.17 28.04
N TYR A 69 2.01 -8.50 28.76
CA TYR A 69 2.20 -8.11 30.16
C TYR A 69 3.57 -7.49 30.41
N ARG A 70 3.63 -6.61 31.41
CA ARG A 70 4.92 -6.08 31.89
C ARG A 70 5.71 -7.21 32.56
N PRO A 71 7.00 -7.39 32.22
CA PRO A 71 7.84 -8.39 32.88
C PRO A 71 7.92 -8.16 34.39
N ARG A 72 8.00 -9.26 35.15
CA ARG A 72 8.09 -9.22 36.61
C ARG A 72 9.20 -10.11 37.11
N GLU A 73 9.93 -9.64 38.12
CA GLU A 73 10.99 -10.41 38.77
C GLU A 73 10.61 -10.74 40.21
N LEU A 74 10.95 -11.96 40.67
CA LEU A 74 10.60 -12.43 42.00
C LEU A 74 11.67 -13.38 42.54
N ARG A 75 12.07 -13.18 43.79
CA ARG A 75 12.91 -14.13 44.53
C ARG A 75 12.04 -15.04 45.37
N MET A 76 12.22 -16.35 45.26
CA MET A 76 11.43 -17.33 46.02
C MET A 76 11.94 -17.53 47.46
N ALA A 77 12.54 -16.49 48.06
CA ALA A 77 13.15 -16.56 49.38
C ALA A 77 12.08 -16.63 50.46
N GLY A 78 12.11 -17.67 51.30
CA GLY A 78 11.17 -17.83 52.42
C GLY A 78 9.77 -18.27 52.01
N LEU A 79 9.59 -18.70 50.76
CA LEU A 79 8.32 -19.26 50.28
C LEU A 79 8.18 -20.73 50.68
N ASP A 80 7.00 -21.11 51.15
CA ASP A 80 6.68 -22.48 51.52
C ASP A 80 6.51 -23.35 50.25
N PRO A 81 7.35 -24.38 50.02
CA PRO A 81 7.25 -25.24 48.84
C PRO A 81 5.93 -26.00 48.73
N SER A 82 5.20 -26.17 49.83
CA SER A 82 3.92 -26.88 49.88
C SER A 82 2.72 -26.03 49.45
N GLN A 83 2.91 -24.73 49.24
CA GLN A 83 1.87 -23.80 48.83
C GLN A 83 2.00 -23.38 47.36
N VAL A 84 0.86 -23.08 46.75
CA VAL A 84 0.80 -22.44 45.43
C VAL A 84 1.07 -20.95 45.59
N HIS A 85 2.15 -20.48 44.97
CA HIS A 85 2.55 -19.07 45.01
C HIS A 85 1.93 -18.30 43.85
N VAL A 86 1.13 -17.30 44.18
CA VAL A 86 0.46 -16.47 43.17
C VAL A 86 1.36 -15.34 42.71
N VAL A 87 1.60 -15.26 41.41
CA VAL A 87 2.33 -14.17 40.74
C VAL A 87 1.34 -13.37 39.90
N LEU A 88 1.28 -12.06 40.13
CA LEU A 88 0.37 -11.18 39.38
C LEU A 88 1.14 -10.43 38.31
N LEU A 89 0.70 -10.54 37.06
CA LEU A 89 1.22 -9.74 35.96
C LEU A 89 0.29 -8.57 35.66
N VAL A 90 0.88 -7.40 35.40
CA VAL A 90 0.14 -6.20 35.02
C VAL A 90 0.11 -6.10 33.50
N PRO A 91 -1.06 -5.92 32.87
CA PRO A 91 -1.16 -5.72 31.44
C PRO A 91 -0.18 -4.64 30.96
N GLY A 92 0.55 -4.95 29.91
CA GLY A 92 1.52 -4.05 29.29
C GLY A 92 0.93 -3.47 28.03
N ASP A 93 1.06 -2.15 27.86
CA ASP A 93 0.79 -1.52 26.58
C ASP A 93 1.87 -1.95 25.59
N LEU A 94 1.51 -2.75 24.60
CA LEU A 94 2.40 -3.09 23.50
C LEU A 94 2.52 -1.87 22.58
N LEU A 95 3.47 -0.99 22.87
CA LEU A 95 3.85 0.09 21.95
C LEU A 95 4.60 -0.53 20.77
N LEU A 96 3.86 -0.79 19.68
CA LEU A 96 4.49 -1.18 18.41
C LEU A 96 5.30 0.01 17.90
N PRO A 97 6.59 -0.19 17.54
CA PRO A 97 7.38 0.88 16.95
C PRO A 97 6.73 1.34 15.64
N ALA A 98 6.77 2.65 15.38
CA ALA A 98 6.26 3.19 14.12
C ALA A 98 7.00 2.54 12.95
N ILE A 99 6.27 1.80 12.10
CA ILE A 99 6.81 1.25 10.87
C ILE A 99 6.92 2.41 9.88
N THR A 100 8.15 2.79 9.53
CA THR A 100 8.39 3.74 8.44
C THR A 100 8.26 2.99 7.11
N VAL A 101 7.12 3.16 6.44
CA VAL A 101 6.95 2.68 5.06
C VAL A 101 7.61 3.69 4.13
N GLY A 102 8.85 3.42 3.73
CA GLY A 102 9.54 4.21 2.71
C GLY A 102 9.11 3.75 1.31
N ARG A 103 8.45 4.61 0.53
CA ARG A 103 8.30 4.41 -0.91
C ARG A 103 9.67 4.64 -1.54
N ALA A 104 10.21 3.65 -2.25
CA ALA A 104 11.41 3.86 -3.05
C ALA A 104 11.17 5.01 -4.04
N ALA A 105 12.14 5.91 -4.19
CA ALA A 105 12.06 6.96 -5.19
C ALA A 105 11.83 6.32 -6.58
N PRO A 106 11.01 6.93 -7.46
CA PRO A 106 10.81 6.42 -8.80
C PRO A 106 12.16 6.19 -9.49
N GLU A 107 12.36 4.99 -10.03
CA GLU A 107 13.54 4.68 -10.82
C GLU A 107 13.40 5.34 -12.20
N GLU A 108 14.39 6.14 -12.57
CA GLU A 108 14.44 6.74 -13.91
C GLU A 108 14.98 5.71 -14.90
N VAL A 109 14.08 5.11 -15.67
CA VAL A 109 14.42 4.10 -16.68
C VAL A 109 14.81 4.69 -18.04
N PHE A 110 14.40 5.94 -18.31
CA PHE A 110 14.67 6.62 -19.58
C PHE A 110 14.53 8.14 -19.45
N ARG A 111 15.45 8.90 -20.06
CA ARG A 111 15.43 10.37 -20.12
C ARG A 111 15.88 10.87 -21.48
N ARG A 112 15.10 11.78 -22.07
CA ARG A 112 15.48 12.58 -23.24
C ARG A 112 15.61 14.04 -22.85
N ALA A 113 16.80 14.62 -23.04
CA ALA A 113 17.07 16.01 -22.65
C ALA A 113 16.45 17.04 -23.60
N ASP A 114 16.06 16.62 -24.79
CA ASP A 114 15.49 17.44 -25.86
C ASP A 114 13.95 17.50 -25.84
N LEU A 115 13.30 16.62 -25.09
CA LEU A 115 11.84 16.58 -24.96
C LEU A 115 11.42 16.94 -23.54
N HIS A 116 10.78 18.11 -23.40
CA HIS A 116 10.20 18.56 -22.15
C HIS A 116 8.72 18.14 -22.11
N ALA A 117 8.47 16.91 -21.67
CA ALA A 117 7.13 16.34 -21.60
C ALA A 117 6.24 17.11 -20.60
N ALA A 118 5.09 17.55 -21.07
CA ALA A 118 4.02 18.17 -20.29
C ALA A 118 2.92 17.16 -19.94
N ASP A 119 2.63 16.22 -20.86
CA ASP A 119 1.67 15.15 -20.68
C ASP A 119 2.06 13.93 -21.53
N LEU A 120 1.61 12.74 -21.15
CA LEU A 120 1.95 11.48 -21.82
C LEU A 120 0.77 10.50 -21.86
N LEU A 121 0.70 9.72 -22.94
CA LEU A 121 -0.33 8.71 -23.16
C LEU A 121 0.27 7.51 -23.88
N VAL A 122 -0.04 6.30 -23.41
CA VAL A 122 0.44 5.04 -24.00
C VAL A 122 -0.73 4.26 -24.58
N ASN A 123 -0.63 3.87 -25.85
CA ASN A 123 -1.58 2.99 -26.51
C ASN A 123 -0.89 2.07 -27.52
N ASP A 124 -1.67 1.31 -28.30
CA ASP A 124 -1.17 0.34 -29.28
C ASP A 124 -0.30 0.99 -30.38
N ALA A 125 -0.45 2.30 -30.61
CA ALA A 125 0.37 3.03 -31.59
C ALA A 125 1.76 3.41 -31.05
N GLY A 126 1.94 3.44 -29.72
CA GLY A 126 3.19 3.80 -29.06
C GLY A 126 2.99 4.76 -27.89
N LEU A 127 4.04 5.54 -27.61
CA LEU A 127 4.03 6.57 -26.57
C LEU A 127 3.81 7.94 -27.20
N TRP A 128 2.65 8.53 -26.93
CA TRP A 128 2.33 9.90 -27.28
C TRP A 128 2.81 10.84 -26.19
N VAL A 129 3.48 11.92 -26.58
CA VAL A 129 4.04 12.91 -25.67
C VAL A 129 3.63 14.30 -26.15
N LEU A 130 2.95 15.06 -25.30
CA LEU A 130 2.87 16.52 -25.47
C LEU A 130 4.15 17.11 -24.90
N ALA A 131 4.98 17.67 -25.77
CA ALA A 131 6.25 18.27 -25.38
C ALA A 131 6.24 19.77 -25.63
N TYR A 132 6.76 20.55 -24.68
CA TYR A 132 7.03 21.97 -24.92
C TYR A 132 8.08 22.13 -26.03
N GLU A 133 7.84 23.06 -26.96
CA GLU A 133 8.84 23.39 -27.99
C GLU A 133 10.10 24.04 -27.41
N HIS A 134 9.99 24.63 -26.22
CA HIS A 134 11.09 25.26 -25.51
C HIS A 134 11.23 24.72 -24.08
N PRO A 135 12.48 24.55 -23.58
CA PRO A 135 12.74 24.16 -22.21
C PRO A 135 12.07 25.13 -21.23
N ARG A 136 11.00 24.70 -20.58
CA ARG A 136 10.48 25.39 -19.40
C ARG A 136 11.24 24.87 -18.18
N MET A 137 11.86 25.79 -17.44
CA MET A 137 12.47 25.46 -16.15
C MET A 137 11.39 24.92 -15.20
N VAL A 138 11.70 23.78 -14.60
CA VAL A 138 10.87 22.94 -13.73
C VAL A 138 10.07 23.77 -12.71
N ARG A 139 8.77 23.45 -12.57
CA ARG A 139 7.91 24.03 -11.54
C ARG A 139 7.95 23.25 -10.23
N ALA A 140 7.73 23.97 -9.14
CA ALA A 140 7.57 23.43 -7.79
C ALA A 140 6.24 22.67 -7.65
N GLU A 141 6.22 21.63 -6.80
CA GLU A 141 5.12 20.68 -6.57
C GLU A 141 3.77 21.28 -6.09
N GLY A 142 3.62 22.61 -6.03
CA GLY A 142 2.45 23.32 -5.50
C GLY A 142 1.46 23.88 -6.51
N ASP A 143 1.78 23.92 -7.82
CA ASP A 143 0.95 24.54 -8.86
C ASP A 143 -0.06 23.54 -9.48
N ALA A 144 -0.74 22.74 -8.66
CA ALA A 144 -1.77 21.80 -9.10
C ALA A 144 -3.11 22.54 -9.36
N GLY A 145 -3.18 23.24 -10.50
CA GLY A 145 -4.41 23.78 -11.08
C GLY A 145 -4.43 23.51 -12.59
N LYS A 146 -5.61 23.50 -13.23
CA LYS A 146 -5.74 23.34 -14.70
C LYS A 146 -4.96 24.46 -15.40
N GLU A 147 -3.70 24.21 -15.73
CA GLU A 147 -2.87 25.14 -16.47
C GLU A 147 -2.90 24.76 -17.95
N ASN A 148 -3.27 25.73 -18.78
CA ASN A 148 -3.21 25.56 -20.22
C ASN A 148 -1.75 25.39 -20.66
N LEU A 149 -1.46 24.31 -21.35
CA LEU A 149 -0.18 24.01 -21.98
C LEU A 149 -0.05 24.85 -23.26
N ARG A 150 1.00 25.68 -23.34
CA ARG A 150 1.26 26.58 -24.47
C ARG A 150 2.48 26.14 -25.24
N ASP A 151 2.52 26.45 -26.53
CA ASP A 151 3.66 26.19 -27.41
C ASP A 151 4.12 24.73 -27.31
N VAL A 152 3.15 23.81 -27.42
CA VAL A 152 3.39 22.37 -27.36
C VAL A 152 3.30 21.76 -28.75
N ARG A 153 4.10 20.71 -28.95
CA ARG A 153 4.00 19.80 -30.08
C ARG A 153 3.61 18.41 -29.58
N LEU A 154 2.81 17.71 -30.37
CA LEU A 154 2.55 16.30 -30.15
C LEU A 154 3.68 15.48 -30.81
N VAL A 155 4.22 14.52 -30.08
CA VAL A 155 5.30 13.64 -30.53
C VAL A 155 4.87 12.19 -30.33
N LEU A 156 5.04 11.36 -31.35
CA LEU A 156 4.88 9.91 -31.27
C LEU A 156 6.25 9.25 -31.17
N LEU A 157 6.46 8.47 -30.10
CA LEU A 157 7.65 7.67 -29.88
C LEU A 157 7.37 6.18 -30.13
N ASP A 158 8.34 5.49 -30.72
CA ASP A 158 8.31 4.02 -30.84
C ASP A 158 8.65 3.31 -29.51
N THR A 159 8.67 1.98 -29.53
CA THR A 159 9.02 1.15 -28.36
C THR A 159 10.48 1.27 -27.93
N LEU A 160 11.33 1.89 -28.73
CA LEU A 160 12.71 2.23 -28.43
C LEU A 160 12.87 3.72 -28.05
N PHE A 161 11.75 4.43 -27.88
CA PHE A 161 11.67 5.85 -27.54
C PHE A 161 12.26 6.82 -28.57
N HIS A 162 12.37 6.39 -29.83
CA HIS A 162 12.74 7.26 -30.93
C HIS A 162 11.52 8.01 -31.48
N GLU A 163 11.73 9.26 -31.88
CA GLU A 163 10.68 10.06 -32.51
C GLU A 163 10.37 9.54 -33.90
N VAL A 164 9.10 9.16 -34.09
CA VAL A 164 8.58 8.61 -35.34
C VAL A 164 7.85 9.68 -36.15
N ALA A 165 7.11 10.55 -35.47
CA ALA A 165 6.39 11.66 -36.06
C ALA A 165 6.12 12.74 -35.01
N SER A 166 5.98 13.99 -35.45
CA SER A 166 5.58 15.10 -34.61
C SER A 166 4.76 16.14 -35.38
N CYS A 167 3.92 16.88 -34.67
CA CYS A 167 3.21 18.03 -35.22
C CYS A 167 3.03 19.11 -34.14
N ALA A 168 3.10 20.39 -34.55
CA ALA A 168 2.74 21.50 -33.67
C ALA A 168 1.24 21.46 -33.37
N VAL A 169 0.86 21.79 -32.13
CA VAL A 169 -0.54 21.91 -31.73
C VAL A 169 -0.96 23.37 -31.94
N PRO A 170 -2.07 23.66 -32.64
CA PRO A 170 -2.37 25.00 -33.12
C PRO A 170 -2.88 25.96 -32.04
N GLU A 171 -3.07 25.49 -30.80
CA GLU A 171 -3.62 26.28 -29.70
C GLU A 171 -3.08 25.83 -28.33
N GLU A 172 -3.44 26.57 -27.28
CA GLU A 172 -3.19 26.13 -25.91
C GLU A 172 -4.07 24.93 -25.58
N VAL A 173 -3.53 23.94 -24.85
CA VAL A 173 -4.23 22.68 -24.58
C VAL A 173 -4.25 22.29 -23.12
N LEU A 174 -5.29 21.57 -22.72
CA LEU A 174 -5.48 21.06 -21.37
C LEU A 174 -4.82 19.70 -21.14
N GLY A 175 -4.46 18.98 -22.21
CA GLY A 175 -3.70 17.75 -22.15
C GLY A 175 -4.18 16.67 -23.13
N LEU A 176 -3.62 15.48 -22.97
CA LEU A 176 -3.98 14.28 -23.72
C LEU A 176 -5.19 13.60 -23.10
N ARG A 177 -6.05 13.06 -23.97
CA ARG A 177 -7.20 12.23 -23.61
C ARG A 177 -7.16 10.97 -24.45
N THR A 178 -7.87 9.95 -23.97
CA THR A 178 -8.16 8.74 -24.74
C THR A 178 -9.61 8.74 -25.15
N ASP A 179 -9.88 8.34 -26.38
CA ASP A 179 -11.23 7.94 -26.77
C ASP A 179 -11.54 6.50 -26.33
N LEU A 180 -12.72 6.00 -26.70
CA LEU A 180 -13.19 4.64 -26.43
C LEU A 180 -12.36 3.52 -27.06
N ARG A 181 -11.67 3.83 -28.15
CA ARG A 181 -10.80 2.91 -28.89
C ARG A 181 -9.36 3.01 -28.42
N ASN A 182 -9.12 3.72 -27.31
CA ASN A 182 -7.80 4.03 -26.78
C ASN A 182 -6.94 4.84 -27.78
N GLU A 183 -7.58 5.55 -28.71
CA GLU A 183 -6.93 6.49 -29.62
C GLU A 183 -6.62 7.79 -28.88
N ALA A 184 -5.49 8.41 -29.25
CA ALA A 184 -5.05 9.65 -28.64
C ALA A 184 -5.90 10.82 -29.14
N LEU A 185 -6.33 11.66 -28.21
CA LEU A 185 -7.00 12.92 -28.47
C LEU A 185 -6.28 14.03 -27.72
N ILE A 186 -6.39 15.25 -28.22
CA ILE A 186 -5.93 16.45 -27.52
C ILE A 186 -7.15 17.26 -27.12
N GLU A 187 -7.28 17.54 -25.83
CA GLU A 187 -8.26 18.51 -25.34
C GLU A 187 -7.62 19.89 -25.38
N GLY A 188 -8.04 20.74 -26.31
CA GLY A 188 -7.61 22.12 -26.42
C GLY A 188 -8.42 23.08 -25.55
N THR A 189 -8.18 24.38 -25.73
CA THR A 189 -8.90 25.46 -25.04
C THR A 189 -10.07 25.98 -25.86
N LEU A 190 -10.02 25.85 -27.19
CA LEU A 190 -11.07 26.23 -28.12
C LEU A 190 -11.65 25.00 -28.82
N HIS A 191 -10.81 24.04 -29.17
CA HIS A 191 -11.19 22.83 -29.90
C HIS A 191 -10.65 21.57 -29.23
N ALA A 192 -11.27 20.44 -29.53
CA ALA A 192 -10.63 19.14 -29.35
C ALA A 192 -10.01 18.70 -30.69
N PHE A 193 -8.98 17.87 -30.63
CA PHE A 193 -8.32 17.36 -31.83
C PHE A 193 -8.27 15.83 -31.80
N SER A 194 -8.77 15.19 -32.86
CA SER A 194 -8.47 13.80 -33.11
C SER A 194 -7.09 13.69 -33.76
N VAL A 195 -6.33 12.68 -33.33
CA VAL A 195 -4.96 12.47 -33.76
C VAL A 195 -4.93 11.31 -34.75
N ALA A 196 -4.56 11.57 -35.99
CA ALA A 196 -4.38 10.54 -37.00
C ALA A 196 -2.92 10.49 -37.46
N ARG A 197 -2.34 9.29 -37.50
CA ARG A 197 -1.05 9.07 -38.15
C ARG A 197 -1.25 9.00 -39.66
N THR A 198 -0.49 9.83 -40.39
CA THR A 198 -0.49 9.85 -41.85
C THR A 198 0.88 9.38 -42.38
N ALA A 199 1.02 9.27 -43.70
CA ALA A 199 2.31 8.95 -44.32
C ALA A 199 3.37 10.05 -44.07
N ASP A 200 2.92 11.30 -43.94
CA ASP A 200 3.77 12.50 -43.82
C ASP A 200 3.96 12.96 -42.36
N GLY A 201 3.34 12.28 -41.38
CA GLY A 201 3.49 12.61 -39.96
C GLY A 201 2.22 12.40 -39.16
N ILE A 202 1.82 13.44 -38.41
CA ILE A 202 0.60 13.46 -37.60
C ILE A 202 -0.33 14.54 -38.15
N ALA A 203 -1.59 14.20 -38.36
CA ALA A 203 -2.66 15.13 -38.69
C ALA A 203 -3.56 15.33 -37.47
N LEU A 204 -3.87 16.59 -37.18
CA LEU A 204 -4.82 16.99 -36.15
C LEU A 204 -6.11 17.43 -36.84
N GLN A 205 -7.21 16.74 -36.57
CA GLN A 205 -8.54 17.13 -37.08
C GLN A 205 -9.35 17.76 -35.94
N PRO A 206 -9.71 19.05 -36.04
CA PRO A 206 -10.45 19.73 -34.99
C PRO A 206 -11.91 19.28 -34.96
N PHE A 207 -12.46 19.20 -33.76
CA PHE A 207 -13.88 19.02 -33.46
C PHE A 207 -14.25 19.80 -32.19
N THR A 208 -15.53 19.87 -31.85
CA THR A 208 -15.99 20.77 -30.78
C THR A 208 -15.68 20.20 -29.39
N LEU A 209 -15.44 21.08 -28.42
CA LEU A 209 -15.30 20.67 -27.01
C LEU A 209 -16.61 20.08 -26.47
N GLU A 210 -17.76 20.51 -26.98
CA GLU A 210 -19.06 19.95 -26.63
C GLU A 210 -19.16 18.48 -27.07
N GLU A 211 -18.78 18.15 -28.31
CA GLU A 211 -18.71 16.77 -28.79
C GLU A 211 -17.70 15.95 -27.96
N LEU A 212 -16.54 16.51 -27.61
CA LEU A 212 -15.59 15.84 -26.72
C LEU A 212 -16.24 15.49 -25.38
N HIS A 213 -16.83 16.47 -24.70
CA HIS A 213 -17.34 16.32 -23.34
C HIS A 213 -18.67 15.57 -23.28
N ASN A 214 -19.49 15.57 -24.33
CA ASN A 214 -20.81 14.94 -24.33
C ASN A 214 -20.85 13.61 -25.07
N SER A 215 -19.88 13.34 -25.95
CA SER A 215 -19.90 12.15 -26.81
C SER A 215 -18.64 11.31 -26.75
N VAL A 216 -17.52 11.82 -26.24
CA VAL A 216 -16.23 11.09 -26.25
C VAL A 216 -15.70 10.78 -24.84
N LEU A 217 -15.73 11.75 -23.92
CA LEU A 217 -15.26 11.57 -22.53
C LEU A 217 -16.26 10.95 -21.53
N PRO A 218 -17.60 11.07 -21.65
CA PRO A 218 -18.57 10.53 -20.65
C PRO A 218 -18.53 9.02 -20.47
N TRP A 219 -17.77 8.34 -21.29
CA TRP A 219 -17.62 6.90 -21.28
C TRP A 219 -16.64 6.48 -20.20
N THR A 220 -17.00 6.81 -18.96
CA THR A 220 -16.34 6.36 -17.75
C THR A 220 -16.95 5.04 -17.29
N ASP A 221 -16.09 4.17 -16.76
CA ASP A 221 -16.32 2.80 -16.29
C ASP A 221 -16.36 1.71 -17.36
N SER A 222 -15.37 0.82 -17.31
CA SER A 222 -15.43 -0.46 -17.99
C SER A 222 -15.07 -1.63 -17.10
N ILE A 223 -15.98 -2.61 -17.15
CA ILE A 223 -15.73 -4.03 -16.96
C ILE A 223 -14.74 -4.45 -18.06
N PRO A 224 -13.79 -5.37 -17.83
CA PRO A 224 -12.80 -5.75 -18.85
C PRO A 224 -13.43 -5.99 -20.23
N GLY A 225 -13.10 -5.13 -21.20
CA GLY A 225 -13.55 -5.21 -22.60
C GLY A 225 -14.92 -4.61 -22.93
N LYS A 226 -15.64 -3.97 -21.99
CA LYS A 226 -16.93 -3.31 -22.26
C LYS A 226 -17.08 -2.02 -21.46
N VAL A 227 -17.53 -0.97 -22.14
CA VAL A 227 -17.74 0.35 -21.58
C VAL A 227 -19.18 0.49 -21.12
N VAL A 228 -19.39 0.86 -19.87
CA VAL A 228 -20.72 1.10 -19.31
C VAL A 228 -21.08 2.57 -19.54
N GLY A 229 -22.22 2.81 -20.16
CA GLY A 229 -22.80 4.13 -20.33
C GLY A 229 -24.26 4.13 -19.89
N SER A 230 -24.85 5.32 -19.87
CA SER A 230 -26.30 5.48 -19.76
C SER A 230 -26.81 6.30 -20.94
N ASN A 231 -28.01 6.00 -21.43
CA ASN A 231 -28.71 6.83 -22.42
C ASN A 231 -29.62 7.87 -21.73
N ALA A 232 -29.21 8.35 -20.55
CA ALA A 232 -30.02 9.21 -19.71
C ALA A 232 -30.48 10.44 -20.51
N ASN A 233 -31.80 10.60 -20.61
CA ASN A 233 -32.44 11.71 -21.29
C ASN A 233 -33.34 12.43 -20.27
N ALA A 234 -33.18 13.75 -20.13
CA ALA A 234 -33.98 14.57 -19.22
C ALA A 234 -35.49 14.53 -19.54
N ASP A 235 -35.86 14.17 -20.77
CA ASP A 235 -37.25 14.13 -21.24
C ASP A 235 -37.91 12.75 -21.08
N TYR A 236 -37.18 11.73 -20.63
CA TYR A 236 -37.68 10.35 -20.54
C TYR A 236 -37.48 9.76 -19.12
N PRO A 237 -38.54 9.23 -18.46
CA PRO A 237 -38.44 8.70 -17.09
C PRO A 237 -37.76 7.33 -16.99
N ALA A 238 -37.38 6.75 -18.13
CA ALA A 238 -36.65 5.49 -18.20
C ALA A 238 -35.22 5.75 -18.67
N LEU A 239 -34.24 5.24 -17.91
CA LEU A 239 -32.82 5.26 -18.29
C LEU A 239 -32.31 3.84 -18.46
N ASP A 240 -31.74 3.54 -19.63
CA ASP A 240 -31.04 2.30 -19.91
C ASP A 240 -29.56 2.46 -19.55
N HIS A 241 -29.05 1.53 -18.75
CA HIS A 241 -27.63 1.27 -18.65
C HIS A 241 -27.22 0.35 -19.79
N VAL A 242 -26.21 0.75 -20.55
CA VAL A 242 -25.73 0.05 -21.73
C VAL A 242 -24.26 -0.33 -21.56
N ALA A 243 -23.90 -1.53 -21.97
CA ALA A 243 -22.53 -1.97 -22.15
C ALA A 243 -22.20 -1.89 -23.64
N TYR A 244 -21.31 -0.99 -24.02
CA TYR A 244 -20.76 -0.89 -25.36
C TYR A 244 -19.47 -1.69 -25.47
N ASP A 245 -19.39 -2.60 -26.45
CA ASP A 245 -18.17 -3.30 -26.85
C ASP A 245 -17.55 -2.53 -28.03
N PRO A 246 -16.45 -1.77 -27.80
CA PRO A 246 -15.85 -0.92 -28.84
C PRO A 246 -15.13 -1.72 -29.92
N VAL A 247 -14.73 -2.97 -29.63
CA VAL A 247 -14.02 -3.84 -30.59
C VAL A 247 -15.00 -4.41 -31.60
N ARG A 248 -16.21 -4.76 -31.14
CA ARG A 248 -17.23 -5.40 -31.98
C ARG A 248 -18.29 -4.43 -32.50
N ASP A 249 -18.28 -3.19 -32.01
CA ASP A 249 -19.31 -2.18 -32.26
C ASP A 249 -20.71 -2.66 -31.87
N ILE A 250 -20.81 -3.29 -30.70
CA ILE A 250 -22.07 -3.86 -30.18
C ILE A 250 -22.50 -3.10 -28.94
N LEU A 251 -23.73 -2.62 -28.95
CA LEU A 251 -24.38 -2.03 -27.78
C LEU A 251 -25.33 -3.05 -27.15
N GLN A 252 -25.04 -3.44 -25.92
CA GLN A 252 -25.84 -4.37 -25.13
C GLN A 252 -26.50 -3.63 -23.98
N ARG A 253 -27.83 -3.58 -23.94
CA ARG A 253 -28.53 -3.09 -22.75
C ARG A 253 -28.29 -4.02 -21.57
N ILE A 254 -27.80 -3.47 -20.45
CA ILE A 254 -27.57 -4.19 -19.19
C ILE A 254 -28.86 -4.24 -18.39
N CYS A 255 -29.44 -3.07 -18.11
CA CYS A 255 -30.69 -2.93 -17.39
C CYS A 255 -31.37 -1.62 -17.75
N THR A 256 -32.68 -1.56 -17.51
CA THR A 256 -33.49 -0.34 -17.58
C THR A 256 -33.93 -0.02 -16.16
N VAL A 257 -33.69 1.21 -15.72
CA VAL A 257 -34.26 1.76 -14.49
C VAL A 257 -35.41 2.67 -14.91
N VAL A 258 -36.59 2.45 -14.33
CA VAL A 258 -37.77 3.28 -14.53
C VAL A 258 -38.13 3.81 -13.15
N ASP A 259 -38.22 5.13 -13.03
CA ASP A 259 -38.72 5.78 -11.81
C ASP A 259 -40.26 5.69 -11.73
#